data_AF-A0A7C6D695-F1
#
_entry.id   AF-A0A7C6D695-F1
#
_cell.length_a   1.000
_cell.length_b   1.000
_cell.length_c   1.000
_cell.angle_alpha   90.00
_cell.angle_beta   90.00
_cell.angle_gamma   90.00
#
_symmetry.space_group_name_H-M   'P 1'
#
loop_
_entity.id
_entity.type
_entity.pdbx_description
1 polymer ?
#
loop_
_entity_poly.entity_id
_entity_poly.type
_entity_poly.pdbx_seq_one_letter_code
_entity_poly.pdbx_strand_id
1 'polypeptide(L)'
;MPRFEQTDSKDCTCSKACRQDEHSISLSLESAKQQIDSGWSSVLVADGKVLDREKGSGIKPALLILQRMGQTARQHPNLVFGDRVLGLAAFRLGVLMRARAMWGGLVSQPVLAEAAARGIQVDGREFVPSILNRTGDGLCPMERLSASCDSDAGFYSELLERLQGS
;
A
#
# COMPACT_ATOMS: atom_id res chain seq x y z
N MET A 1 27.28 -22.08 47.24
CA MET A 1 26.23 -21.97 46.21
C MET A 1 26.30 -20.58 45.62
N PRO A 2 26.73 -20.38 44.37
CA PRO A 2 26.87 -19.04 43.83
C PRO A 2 25.51 -18.54 43.32
N ARG A 3 25.25 -17.29 43.70
CA ARG A 3 24.21 -16.37 43.22
C ARG A 3 24.43 -16.13 41.73
N PHE A 4 23.44 -16.41 40.88
CA PHE A 4 23.52 -16.10 39.45
C PHE A 4 22.84 -14.76 39.17
N GLU A 5 23.62 -13.89 38.54
CA GLU A 5 23.40 -12.47 38.31
C GLU A 5 22.25 -12.16 37.36
N GLN A 6 21.64 -11.01 37.61
CA GLN A 6 20.93 -10.23 36.59
C GLN A 6 21.92 -9.85 35.48
N THR A 7 21.53 -10.03 34.23
CA THR A 7 22.16 -9.33 33.11
C THR A 7 21.09 -8.72 32.21
N ASP A 8 20.82 -7.46 32.52
CA ASP A 8 20.79 -6.30 31.62
C ASP A 8 20.30 -6.46 30.17
N SER A 9 19.23 -5.70 29.91
CA SER A 9 19.07 -4.74 28.80
C SER A 9 19.90 -5.00 27.54
N LYS A 10 19.25 -5.56 26.51
CA LYS A 10 19.69 -5.36 25.12
C LYS A 10 19.03 -4.09 24.59
N ASP A 11 19.69 -2.96 24.86
CA ASP A 11 19.48 -1.71 24.12
C ASP A 11 19.80 -1.96 22.65
N CYS A 12 18.75 -2.11 21.83
CA CYS A 12 18.87 -2.06 20.39
C CYS A 12 19.16 -0.60 20.01
N THR A 13 20.39 -0.28 19.64
CA THR A 13 20.79 1.04 19.14
C THR A 13 20.18 1.27 17.75
N CYS A 14 18.87 1.53 17.72
CA CYS A 14 18.16 2.00 16.53
C CYS A 14 18.78 3.33 16.11
N SER A 15 19.51 3.32 14.99
CA SER A 15 20.25 4.46 14.46
C SER A 15 19.32 5.66 14.24
N LYS A 16 19.85 6.88 14.31
CA LYS A 16 19.07 8.12 14.09
C LYS A 16 18.34 8.12 12.74
N ALA A 17 18.90 7.48 11.72
CA ALA A 17 18.31 7.35 10.38
C ALA A 17 17.04 6.47 10.38
N CYS A 18 17.05 5.33 11.06
CA CYS A 18 15.86 4.46 11.18
C CYS A 18 14.69 5.18 11.85
N ARG A 19 14.97 5.96 12.91
CA ARG A 19 13.94 6.78 13.58
C ARG A 19 13.38 7.88 12.66
N GLN A 20 14.20 8.42 11.77
CA GLN A 20 13.77 9.43 10.80
C GLN A 20 12.89 8.82 9.70
N ASP A 21 13.23 7.62 9.22
CA ASP A 21 12.46 6.88 8.22
C ASP A 21 11.07 6.50 8.76
N GLU A 22 11.00 5.94 9.98
CA GLU A 22 9.74 5.60 10.64
C GLU A 22 8.85 6.84 10.83
N HIS A 23 9.43 7.97 11.24
CA HIS A 23 8.69 9.22 11.39
C HIS A 23 8.17 9.76 10.05
N SER A 24 8.98 9.70 8.99
CA SER A 24 8.59 10.10 7.63
C SER A 24 7.44 9.24 7.10
N ILE A 25 7.50 7.92 7.31
CA ILE A 25 6.42 6.99 6.93
C ILE A 25 5.14 7.31 7.69
N SER A 26 5.21 7.50 9.01
CA SER A 26 4.05 7.86 9.83
C SER A 26 3.39 9.17 9.38
N LEU A 27 4.17 10.22 9.10
CA LEU A 27 3.67 11.46 8.53
C LEU A 27 3.00 11.26 7.17
N SER A 28 3.59 10.40 6.34
CA SER A 28 3.08 10.11 5.00
C SER A 28 1.78 9.29 5.05
N LEU A 29 1.62 8.39 6.02
CA LEU A 29 0.38 7.66 6.28
C LEU A 29 -0.75 8.58 6.74
N GLU A 30 -0.47 9.53 7.65
CA GLU A 30 -1.49 10.50 8.07
C GLU A 30 -1.88 11.43 6.91
N SER A 31 -0.92 11.86 6.10
CA SER A 31 -1.21 12.64 4.88
C SER A 31 -2.03 11.83 3.87
N ALA A 32 -1.71 10.56 3.65
CA ALA A 32 -2.50 9.67 2.78
C ALA A 32 -3.95 9.53 3.29
N LYS A 33 -4.14 9.29 4.58
CA LYS A 33 -5.46 9.26 5.24
C LYS A 33 -6.24 10.55 5.01
N GLN A 34 -5.63 11.70 5.23
CA GLN A 34 -6.27 13.00 5.02
C GLN A 34 -6.71 13.21 3.57
N GLN A 35 -5.89 12.78 2.59
CA GLN A 35 -6.26 12.89 1.18
C GLN A 35 -7.45 12.00 0.82
N ILE A 36 -7.49 10.76 1.31
CA ILE A 36 -8.62 9.88 1.04
C ILE A 36 -9.89 10.41 1.73
N ASP A 37 -9.78 10.88 2.97
CA ASP A 37 -10.90 11.51 3.70
C ASP A 37 -11.42 12.78 3.00
N SER A 38 -10.54 13.48 2.27
CA SER A 38 -10.89 14.63 1.43
C SER A 38 -11.48 14.26 0.07
N GLY A 39 -11.74 12.96 -0.17
CA GLY A 39 -12.43 12.45 -1.36
C GLY A 39 -11.51 12.13 -2.55
N TRP A 40 -10.20 11.95 -2.33
CA TRP A 40 -9.32 11.35 -3.33
C TRP A 40 -9.48 9.83 -3.34
N SER A 41 -9.31 9.21 -4.51
CA SER A 41 -9.45 7.75 -4.65
C SER A 41 -8.13 7.03 -4.40
N SER A 42 -7.03 7.58 -4.91
CA SER A 42 -5.69 7.07 -4.68
C SER A 42 -4.71 8.23 -4.53
N VAL A 43 -3.62 8.03 -3.78
CA VAL A 43 -2.62 9.04 -3.47
C VAL A 43 -1.24 8.40 -3.30
N LEU A 44 -0.19 9.11 -3.72
CA LEU A 44 1.20 8.76 -3.45
C LEU A 44 1.85 9.88 -2.64
N VAL A 45 2.47 9.53 -1.52
CA VAL A 45 3.03 10.48 -0.54
C VAL A 45 4.46 10.08 -0.20
N ALA A 46 5.34 11.06 -0.02
CA ALA A 46 6.66 10.86 0.60
C ALA A 46 6.99 12.04 1.51
N ASP A 47 7.59 11.77 2.67
CA ASP A 47 7.98 12.79 3.65
C ASP A 47 6.82 13.74 4.02
N GLY A 48 5.61 13.18 4.15
CA GLY A 48 4.37 13.91 4.43
C GLY A 48 3.81 14.71 3.25
N LYS A 49 4.52 14.79 2.13
CA LYS A 49 4.13 15.57 0.94
C LYS A 49 3.48 14.69 -0.11
N VAL A 50 2.35 15.16 -0.64
CA VAL A 50 1.68 14.50 -1.76
C VAL A 50 2.51 14.68 -3.02
N LEU A 51 2.92 13.57 -3.63
CA LEU A 51 3.62 13.56 -4.91
C LEU A 51 2.63 13.49 -6.08
N ASP A 52 1.57 12.69 -5.93
CA ASP A 52 0.49 12.56 -6.93
C ASP A 52 -0.79 12.06 -6.24
N ARG A 53 -1.94 12.31 -6.85
CA ARG A 53 -3.26 11.86 -6.39
C ARG A 53 -4.26 11.86 -7.53
N GLU A 54 -5.23 10.97 -7.47
CA GLU A 54 -6.21 10.79 -8.54
C GLU A 54 -7.62 10.50 -7.99
N LYS A 55 -8.63 11.04 -8.67
CA LYS A 55 -10.04 10.74 -8.40
C LYS A 55 -10.57 9.75 -9.43
N GLY A 56 -11.67 9.09 -9.10
CA GLY A 56 -12.33 8.15 -10.00
C GLY A 56 -12.72 6.87 -9.32
N SER A 57 -12.97 5.82 -10.09
CA SER A 57 -13.49 4.55 -9.59
C SER A 57 -12.73 3.34 -10.12
N GLY A 58 -12.87 2.22 -9.40
CA GLY A 58 -12.13 1.00 -9.69
C GLY A 58 -10.62 1.21 -9.50
N ILE A 59 -9.83 0.45 -10.27
CA ILE A 59 -8.36 0.41 -10.19
C ILE A 59 -7.69 1.55 -10.97
N LYS A 60 -8.43 2.27 -11.83
CA LYS A 60 -7.89 3.29 -12.74
C LYS A 60 -7.11 4.40 -12.02
N PRO A 61 -7.57 4.97 -10.89
CA PRO A 61 -6.82 6.03 -10.21
C PRO A 61 -5.41 5.60 -9.76
N ALA A 62 -5.28 4.41 -9.16
CA ALA A 62 -3.99 3.84 -8.78
C ALA A 62 -3.09 3.56 -10.01
N LEU A 63 -3.66 3.04 -11.09
CA LEU A 63 -2.93 2.79 -12.34
C LEU A 63 -2.37 4.07 -12.95
N LEU A 64 -3.16 5.15 -13.00
CA LEU A 64 -2.74 6.44 -13.55
C LEU A 64 -1.57 7.03 -12.76
N ILE A 65 -1.63 6.94 -11.42
CA ILE A 65 -0.50 7.36 -10.57
C ILE A 65 0.75 6.55 -10.89
N LEU A 66 0.66 5.21 -10.98
CA LEU A 66 1.81 4.37 -11.34
C LEU A 66 2.39 4.75 -12.70
N GLN A 67 1.55 5.04 -13.70
CA GLN A 67 2.00 5.43 -15.04
C GLN A 67 2.71 6.78 -15.05
N ARG A 68 2.25 7.75 -14.25
CA ARG A 68 2.89 9.07 -14.13
C ARG A 68 4.16 9.04 -13.29
N MET A 69 4.17 8.23 -12.22
CA MET A 69 5.19 8.31 -11.17
C MET A 69 6.16 7.13 -11.12
N GLY A 70 5.94 6.02 -11.83
CA GLY A 70 6.66 4.77 -11.61
C GLY A 70 8.21 4.87 -11.64
N GLN A 71 8.78 5.74 -12.48
CA GLN A 71 10.23 6.00 -12.49
C GLN A 71 10.65 6.96 -11.36
N THR A 72 9.94 8.08 -11.22
CA THR A 72 10.18 9.14 -10.22
C THR A 72 10.04 8.62 -8.79
N ALA A 73 9.12 7.70 -8.55
CA ALA A 73 8.88 7.05 -7.26
C ALA A 73 10.17 6.43 -6.68
N ARG A 74 11.08 5.95 -7.53
CA ARG A 74 12.36 5.36 -7.08
C ARG A 74 13.28 6.35 -6.37
N GLN A 75 13.05 7.65 -6.53
CA GLN A 75 13.83 8.71 -5.89
C GLN A 75 13.36 8.98 -4.45
N HIS A 76 12.26 8.36 -4.01
CA HIS A 76 11.66 8.55 -2.69
C HIS A 76 11.71 7.22 -1.89
N PRO A 77 12.66 7.03 -0.96
CA PRO A 77 12.88 5.74 -0.28
C PRO A 77 11.76 5.34 0.70
N ASN A 78 10.99 6.32 1.19
CA ASN A 78 9.95 6.18 2.21
C ASN A 78 8.54 6.47 1.67
N LEU A 79 8.24 5.94 0.47
CA LEU A 79 6.95 6.13 -0.18
C LEU A 79 5.80 5.47 0.58
N VAL A 80 4.68 6.18 0.62
CA VAL A 80 3.40 5.67 1.08
C VAL A 80 2.37 5.77 -0.03
N PHE A 81 1.68 4.67 -0.29
CA PHE A 81 0.56 4.63 -1.22
C PHE A 81 -0.75 4.54 -0.45
N GLY A 82 -1.68 5.46 -0.73
CA GLY A 82 -3.03 5.44 -0.16
C GLY A 82 -4.06 5.08 -1.22
N ASP A 83 -5.03 4.25 -0.87
CA ASP A 83 -6.19 3.95 -1.71
C ASP A 83 -7.48 3.90 -0.89
N ARG A 84 -8.59 4.33 -1.48
CA ARG A 84 -9.91 4.24 -0.85
C ARG A 84 -10.34 2.78 -0.67
N VAL A 85 -9.98 1.89 -1.60
CA VAL A 85 -10.25 0.45 -1.51
C VAL A 85 -8.96 -0.32 -1.80
N LEU A 86 -8.22 -0.60 -0.73
CA LEU A 86 -6.98 -1.35 -0.77
C LEU A 86 -7.28 -2.86 -0.80
N GLY A 87 -7.63 -3.34 -1.99
CA GLY A 87 -7.61 -4.76 -2.33
C GLY A 87 -6.27 -5.19 -2.90
N LEU A 88 -6.10 -6.49 -3.16
CA LEU A 88 -4.87 -7.08 -3.68
C LEU A 88 -4.44 -6.43 -5.01
N ALA A 89 -5.39 -6.03 -5.87
CA ALA A 89 -5.08 -5.30 -7.10
C ALA A 89 -4.37 -3.96 -6.83
N ALA A 90 -4.92 -3.14 -5.94
CA ALA A 90 -4.34 -1.84 -5.59
C ALA A 90 -3.00 -2.02 -4.85
N PHE A 91 -2.91 -3.03 -3.96
CA PHE A 91 -1.68 -3.37 -3.27
C PHE A 91 -0.54 -3.67 -4.25
N ARG A 92 -0.76 -4.52 -5.26
CA ARG A 92 0.28 -4.83 -6.26
C ARG A 92 0.75 -3.59 -7.02
N LEU A 93 -0.15 -2.65 -7.37
CA LEU A 93 0.26 -1.38 -7.98
C LEU A 93 1.10 -0.54 -7.01
N GLY A 94 0.74 -0.50 -5.73
CA GLY A 94 1.54 0.10 -4.66
C GLY A 94 2.95 -0.50 -4.55
N VAL A 95 3.07 -1.82 -4.69
CA VAL A 95 4.37 -2.51 -4.70
C VAL A 95 5.20 -2.13 -5.92
N LEU A 96 4.60 -2.03 -7.11
CA LEU A 96 5.29 -1.57 -8.31
C LEU A 96 5.79 -0.11 -8.19
N MET A 97 5.08 0.71 -7.43
CA MET A 97 5.53 2.06 -7.03
C MET A 97 6.61 2.06 -5.94
N ARG A 98 6.94 0.89 -5.37
CA ARG A 98 7.90 0.69 -4.27
C ARG A 98 7.48 1.35 -2.95
N ALA A 99 6.18 1.42 -2.70
CA ALA A 99 5.67 1.89 -1.41
C ALA A 99 6.17 1.01 -0.26
N ARG A 100 6.64 1.65 0.82
CA ARG A 100 7.11 1.02 2.06
C ARG A 100 5.97 0.80 3.06
N ALA A 101 4.96 1.65 2.99
CA ALA A 101 3.72 1.47 3.71
C ALA A 101 2.53 1.83 2.82
N MET A 102 1.36 1.33 3.18
CA MET A 102 0.12 1.67 2.49
C MET A 102 -0.99 2.04 3.47
N TRP A 103 -1.87 2.91 3.02
CA TRP A 103 -3.09 3.26 3.75
C TRP A 103 -4.33 2.88 2.95
N GLY A 104 -5.29 2.21 3.58
CA GLY A 104 -6.56 1.83 2.96
C GLY A 104 -7.78 2.40 3.68
N GLY A 105 -8.72 2.96 2.92
CA GLY A 105 -10.06 3.27 3.46
C GLY A 105 -10.81 1.99 3.84
N LEU A 106 -10.78 1.02 2.92
CA LEU A 106 -11.20 -0.35 3.11
C LEU A 106 -10.04 -1.27 2.75
N VAL A 107 -9.68 -2.22 3.60
CA VAL A 107 -8.55 -3.15 3.40
C VAL A 107 -9.03 -4.58 3.41
N SER A 108 -8.65 -5.39 2.41
CA SER A 108 -8.99 -6.81 2.40
C SER A 108 -7.99 -7.67 3.18
N GLN A 109 -8.46 -8.78 3.77
CA GLN A 109 -7.58 -9.74 4.46
C GLN A 109 -6.43 -10.29 3.58
N PRO A 110 -6.63 -10.58 2.27
CA PRO A 110 -5.52 -10.97 1.38
C PRO A 110 -4.37 -9.95 1.34
N VAL A 111 -4.67 -8.65 1.43
CA VAL A 111 -3.63 -7.61 1.49
C VAL A 111 -2.78 -7.75 2.74
N LEU A 112 -3.38 -8.05 3.90
CA LEU A 112 -2.63 -8.20 5.15
C LEU A 112 -1.65 -9.37 5.10
N ALA A 113 -2.07 -10.50 4.52
CA ALA A 113 -1.21 -11.67 4.34
C ALA A 113 -0.02 -11.37 3.41
N GLU A 114 -0.30 -10.73 2.26
CA GLU A 114 0.73 -10.35 1.28
C GLU A 114 1.68 -9.28 1.81
N ALA A 115 1.15 -8.30 2.54
CA ALA A 115 1.92 -7.24 3.18
C ALA A 115 2.87 -7.80 4.24
N ALA A 116 2.39 -8.71 5.10
CA ALA A 116 3.20 -9.38 6.10
C ALA A 116 4.34 -10.20 5.47
N ALA A 117 4.05 -10.95 4.40
CA ALA A 117 5.06 -11.74 3.68
C ALA A 117 6.17 -10.88 3.06
N ARG A 118 5.86 -9.62 2.72
CA ARG A 118 6.76 -8.67 2.07
C ARG A 118 7.38 -7.64 3.02
N GLY A 119 7.00 -7.65 4.30
CA GLY A 119 7.42 -6.65 5.28
C GLY A 119 6.96 -5.23 4.95
N ILE A 120 5.77 -5.09 4.33
CA ILE A 120 5.16 -3.80 4.00
C ILE A 120 4.13 -3.47 5.09
N GLN A 121 4.23 -2.28 5.67
CA GLN A 121 3.24 -1.82 6.64
C GLN A 121 1.92 -1.49 5.92
N VAL A 122 0.80 -1.95 6.46
CA VAL A 122 -0.54 -1.59 5.97
C VAL A 122 -1.38 -1.11 7.14
N ASP A 123 -1.83 0.14 7.06
CA ASP A 123 -2.81 0.72 7.96
C ASP A 123 -4.11 0.98 7.21
N GLY A 124 -5.22 1.11 7.94
CA GLY A 124 -6.48 1.40 7.31
C GLY A 124 -7.59 1.70 8.29
N ARG A 125 -8.74 2.11 7.74
CA ARG A 125 -9.93 2.46 8.53
C ARG A 125 -10.81 1.25 8.79
N GLU A 126 -11.11 0.46 7.77
CA GLU A 126 -11.97 -0.71 7.87
C GLU A 126 -11.28 -1.92 7.24
N PHE A 127 -11.38 -3.09 7.89
CA PHE A 127 -10.81 -4.34 7.42
C PHE A 127 -11.91 -5.36 7.15
N VAL A 128 -11.90 -5.95 5.95
CA VAL A 128 -12.94 -6.87 5.49
C VAL A 128 -12.34 -8.18 4.98
N PRO A 129 -13.10 -9.30 4.97
CA PRO A 129 -12.61 -10.57 4.43
C PRO A 129 -12.16 -10.46 2.97
N SER A 130 -12.91 -9.72 2.14
CA SER A 130 -12.62 -9.59 0.71
C SER A 130 -13.25 -8.34 0.09
N ILE A 131 -12.64 -7.80 -0.97
CA ILE A 131 -13.26 -6.72 -1.76
C ILE A 131 -14.31 -7.30 -2.71
N LEU A 132 -15.55 -6.86 -2.54
CA LEU A 132 -16.67 -7.25 -3.40
C LEU A 132 -16.78 -6.36 -4.65
N ASN A 133 -17.48 -6.87 -5.65
CA ASN A 133 -17.87 -6.10 -6.83
C ASN A 133 -18.91 -5.01 -6.46
N ARG A 134 -19.27 -4.17 -7.43
CA ARG A 134 -20.20 -3.05 -7.21
C ARG A 134 -21.60 -3.50 -6.75
N THR A 135 -22.04 -4.65 -7.21
CA THR A 135 -23.34 -5.26 -6.90
C THR A 135 -23.36 -5.94 -5.53
N GLY A 136 -22.20 -6.23 -4.94
CA GLY A 136 -22.06 -6.91 -3.65
C GLY A 136 -22.36 -8.41 -3.68
N ASP A 137 -22.57 -8.99 -4.87
CA ASP A 137 -22.96 -10.39 -5.06
C ASP A 137 -21.79 -11.31 -5.39
N GLY A 138 -20.57 -10.78 -5.42
CA GLY A 138 -19.37 -11.59 -5.64
C GLY A 138 -18.08 -10.79 -5.50
N LEU A 139 -16.94 -11.50 -5.63
CA LEU A 139 -15.61 -10.88 -5.58
C LEU A 139 -15.42 -9.87 -6.71
N CYS A 140 -14.75 -8.76 -6.39
CA CYS A 140 -14.31 -7.78 -7.38
C CYS A 140 -13.49 -8.48 -8.48
N PRO A 141 -13.76 -8.21 -9.78
CA PRO A 141 -13.00 -8.81 -10.88
C PRO A 141 -11.50 -8.53 -10.80
N MET A 142 -11.11 -7.35 -10.32
CA MET A 142 -9.70 -6.97 -10.17
C MET A 142 -9.01 -7.73 -9.02
N GLU A 143 -9.74 -8.00 -7.93
CA GLU A 143 -9.23 -8.79 -6.82
C GLU A 143 -8.93 -10.23 -7.27
N ARG A 144 -9.86 -10.83 -8.03
CA ARG A 144 -9.66 -12.17 -8.61
C ARG A 144 -8.49 -12.21 -9.58
N LEU A 145 -8.42 -11.23 -10.49
CA LEU A 145 -7.32 -11.12 -11.45
C LEU A 145 -5.96 -11.06 -10.74
N SER A 146 -5.87 -10.21 -9.73
CA SER A 146 -4.66 -10.03 -8.94
C SER A 146 -4.27 -11.29 -8.17
N ALA A 147 -5.23 -12.05 -7.68
CA ALA A 147 -4.98 -13.33 -6.99
C ALA A 147 -4.51 -14.45 -7.93
N SER A 148 -4.90 -14.42 -9.22
CA SER A 148 -4.45 -15.40 -10.22
C SER A 148 -3.07 -15.14 -10.81
N CYS A 149 -2.46 -13.99 -10.52
CA CYS A 149 -1.15 -13.62 -11.07
C CYS A 149 -0.01 -13.96 -10.09
N ASP A 150 1.05 -14.60 -10.58
CA ASP A 150 2.20 -15.01 -9.76
C ASP A 150 3.12 -13.84 -9.38
N SER A 151 3.04 -12.71 -10.09
CA SER A 151 3.89 -11.55 -9.86
C SER A 151 3.18 -10.24 -10.08
N ASP A 152 3.71 -9.17 -9.49
CA ASP A 152 3.12 -7.82 -9.64
C ASP A 152 3.26 -7.30 -11.06
N ALA A 153 4.38 -7.62 -11.73
CA ALA A 153 4.58 -7.30 -13.15
C ALA A 153 3.62 -8.10 -14.06
N GLY A 154 3.41 -9.39 -13.77
CA GLY A 154 2.44 -10.21 -14.48
C GLY A 154 1.01 -9.68 -14.34
N PHE A 155 0.63 -9.29 -13.12
CA PHE A 155 -0.64 -8.62 -12.86
C PHE A 155 -0.79 -7.31 -13.63
N TYR A 156 0.26 -6.49 -13.68
CA TYR A 156 0.23 -5.23 -14.41
C TYR A 156 0.00 -5.44 -15.92
N SER A 157 0.69 -6.40 -16.54
CA SER A 157 0.51 -6.73 -17.95
C SER A 157 -0.93 -7.17 -18.25
N GLU A 158 -1.44 -8.12 -17.46
CA GLU A 158 -2.81 -8.64 -17.61
C GLU A 158 -3.86 -7.54 -17.38
N LEU A 159 -3.63 -6.65 -16.40
CA LEU A 159 -4.50 -5.51 -16.15
C LEU A 159 -4.59 -4.58 -17.38
N LEU A 160 -3.46 -4.29 -18.04
CA LEU A 160 -3.46 -3.44 -19.22
C LEU A 160 -4.21 -4.08 -20.39
N GLU A 161 -4.02 -5.37 -20.64
CA GLU A 161 -4.76 -6.10 -21.68
C GLU A 161 -6.27 -6.05 -21.43
N ARG A 162 -6.68 -6.29 -20.18
CA ARG A 162 -8.09 -6.23 -19.77
C ARG A 162 -8.72 -4.86 -19.99
N LEU A 163 -7.97 -3.78 -19.74
CA LEU A 163 -8.45 -2.40 -19.89
C LEU A 163 -8.46 -1.90 -21.33
N GLN A 164 -7.66 -2.49 -22.22
CA GLN A 164 -7.68 -2.18 -23.67
C GLN A 164 -8.81 -2.89 -24.41
N GLY A 165 -9.29 -4.03 -23.88
CA GLY A 165 -10.40 -4.79 -24.43
C GLY A 165 -11.79 -4.47 -23.85
N SER A 166 -11.93 -3.41 -23.05
CA SER A 166 -13.19 -2.97 -22.41
C SER A 166 -13.67 -1.62 -22.94
#